data_AF-A0AAE6CBT0-F1
#
_entry.id   AF-A0AAE6CBT0-F1
#
_cell.length_a   1.000
_cell.length_b   1.000
_cell.length_c   1.000
_cell.angle_alpha   90.00
_cell.angle_beta   90.00
_cell.angle_gamma   90.00
#
_symmetry.space_group_name_H-M   'P 1'
#
loop_
_entity.id
_entity.type
_entity.pdbx_description
1 polymer ?
#
loop_
_entity_poly.entity_id
_entity_poly.type
_entity_poly.pdbx_seq_one_letter_code
_entity_poly.pdbx_strand_id
1 'polypeptide(L)'
;MERRSAKHCNPGDHWLDDASRGSLEGFGTRDIGFFELCAKFDSIEIWVDPRPNDQLVLVWLLDLLRPYKEITTKLSLLHTDDHVADYAPESVAKWKLPAFKVTDNHLAIASRAWQAYRAETPEPCFDLLMTDLMILPRLRSAFIALLEELPDSVTGLGATEMDILDFVNDGHTDPRRVTEARWMRDVLEEGEARDALLELGAHSAPAVLLGDPAFNNEDRYFGRSEWKVTLTELGRSIFSREDDMWRHNQIYRWWGGTELTNDKLWRWDRDSRSLIAPA
;
A
#
# COMPACT_ATOMS: atom_id res chain seq x y z
N MET A 1 16.51 -1.77 -11.88
CA MET A 1 17.40 -0.67 -11.42
C MET A 1 18.67 -0.51 -12.26
N GLU A 2 18.86 -1.31 -13.31
CA GLU A 2 19.96 -1.16 -14.27
C GLU A 2 19.81 0.11 -15.10
N ARG A 3 20.82 0.43 -15.92
CA ARG A 3 20.74 1.53 -16.89
C ARG A 3 19.59 1.31 -17.87
N ARG A 4 19.04 2.41 -18.39
CA ARG A 4 18.05 2.35 -19.47
C ARG A 4 18.67 1.66 -20.69
N SER A 5 17.85 0.85 -21.35
CA SER A 5 18.25 0.00 -22.47
C SER A 5 17.01 -0.36 -23.30
N ALA A 6 17.20 -1.06 -24.42
CA ALA A 6 16.11 -1.54 -25.28
C ALA A 6 15.16 -2.56 -24.60
N LYS A 7 15.38 -2.93 -23.32
CA LYS A 7 14.42 -3.72 -22.53
C LYS A 7 13.38 -2.85 -21.81
N HIS A 8 13.62 -1.54 -21.71
CA HIS A 8 12.76 -0.58 -21.02
C HIS A 8 11.95 0.21 -22.05
N CYS A 9 10.96 -0.46 -22.65
CA CYS A 9 10.24 0.04 -23.82
C CYS A 9 8.97 0.81 -23.46
N ASN A 10 8.40 0.53 -22.28
CA ASN A 10 7.16 1.12 -21.80
C ASN A 10 7.44 2.09 -20.65
N PRO A 11 6.60 3.13 -20.47
CA PRO A 11 6.60 3.93 -19.26
C PRO A 11 6.42 3.05 -18.01
N GLY A 12 7.28 3.24 -17.01
CA GLY A 12 7.31 2.47 -15.76
C GLY A 12 8.30 1.30 -15.78
N ASP A 13 8.83 0.92 -16.96
CA ASP A 13 9.82 -0.15 -17.04
C ASP A 13 11.14 0.25 -16.36
N HIS A 14 11.49 1.55 -16.40
CA HIS A 14 12.71 2.06 -15.81
C HIS A 14 12.43 2.86 -14.54
N TRP A 15 13.31 2.72 -13.54
CA TRP A 15 13.16 3.35 -12.21
C TRP A 15 13.10 4.90 -12.21
N LEU A 16 13.45 5.53 -13.34
CA LEU A 16 13.36 6.98 -13.55
C LEU A 16 12.06 7.43 -14.23
N ASP A 17 11.21 6.51 -14.68
CA ASP A 17 10.01 6.87 -15.45
C ASP A 17 9.02 7.68 -14.59
N ASP A 18 9.00 7.44 -13.29
CA ASP A 18 8.17 8.15 -12.32
C ASP A 18 8.93 9.27 -11.59
N ALA A 19 10.21 9.48 -11.90
CA ALA A 19 10.98 10.58 -11.35
C ALA A 19 10.62 11.90 -12.05
N SER A 20 10.39 12.96 -11.28
CA SER A 20 10.14 14.28 -11.85
C SER A 20 11.31 14.71 -12.76
N ARG A 21 10.99 15.10 -14.01
CA ARG A 21 12.02 15.40 -15.03
C ARG A 21 13.01 16.49 -14.61
N GLY A 22 12.61 17.40 -13.73
CA GLY A 22 13.44 18.49 -13.21
C GLY A 22 14.36 18.09 -12.05
N SER A 23 14.02 17.04 -11.28
CA SER A 23 14.78 16.63 -10.08
C SER A 23 16.20 16.14 -10.37
N LEU A 24 16.52 15.87 -11.65
CA LEU A 24 17.78 15.27 -12.10
C LEU A 24 18.52 16.14 -13.12
N GLU A 25 18.00 17.33 -13.43
CA GLU A 25 18.69 18.28 -14.31
C GLU A 25 20.03 18.70 -13.66
N GLY A 26 21.12 18.55 -14.42
CA GLY A 26 22.49 18.84 -13.96
C GLY A 26 23.33 17.62 -13.54
N PHE A 27 22.73 16.44 -13.33
CA PHE A 27 23.49 15.24 -12.94
C PHE A 27 23.91 14.34 -14.13
N GLY A 28 23.41 14.60 -15.34
CA GLY A 28 23.71 13.83 -16.55
C GLY A 28 23.15 12.40 -16.52
N THR A 29 21.90 12.24 -16.08
CA THR A 29 21.36 11.00 -15.49
C THR A 29 20.17 10.37 -16.21
N ARG A 30 19.77 10.85 -17.41
CA ARG A 30 18.53 10.35 -18.06
C ARG A 30 18.45 8.83 -18.24
N ASP A 31 19.60 8.15 -18.30
CA ASP A 31 19.72 6.69 -18.46
C ASP A 31 20.56 6.01 -17.37
N ILE A 32 20.87 6.70 -16.27
CA ILE A 32 21.73 6.15 -15.20
C ILE A 32 20.99 5.04 -14.43
N GLY A 33 21.73 3.98 -14.06
CA GLY A 33 21.22 2.98 -13.12
C GLY A 33 21.15 3.56 -11.70
N PHE A 34 20.23 3.06 -10.88
CA PHE A 34 20.05 3.55 -9.51
C PHE A 34 21.32 3.42 -8.67
N PHE A 35 21.97 2.25 -8.70
CA PHE A 35 23.22 2.00 -7.98
C PHE A 35 24.36 2.91 -8.44
N GLU A 36 24.45 3.19 -9.74
CA GLU A 36 25.45 4.11 -10.28
C GLU A 36 25.20 5.55 -9.84
N LEU A 37 23.93 5.95 -9.70
CA LEU A 37 23.58 7.24 -9.14
C LEU A 37 24.03 7.33 -7.68
N CYS A 38 23.69 6.34 -6.85
CA CYS A 38 24.11 6.29 -5.45
C CYS A 38 25.64 6.37 -5.29
N ALA A 39 26.39 5.75 -6.19
CA ALA A 39 27.85 5.77 -6.15
C ALA A 39 28.45 7.18 -6.30
N LYS A 40 27.76 8.11 -6.97
CA LYS A 40 28.24 9.49 -7.20
C LYS A 40 28.23 10.39 -5.95
N PHE A 41 27.52 10.00 -4.91
CA PHE A 41 27.37 10.80 -3.70
C PHE A 41 28.20 10.23 -2.55
N ASP A 42 28.73 11.09 -1.69
CA ASP A 42 29.45 10.68 -0.47
C ASP A 42 28.48 10.39 0.70
N SER A 43 27.28 10.96 0.65
CA SER A 43 26.20 10.76 1.62
C SER A 43 24.85 10.75 0.93
N ILE A 44 23.92 9.92 1.41
CA ILE A 44 22.57 9.80 0.88
C ILE A 44 21.60 9.83 2.07
N GLU A 45 20.57 10.66 1.96
CA GLU A 45 19.52 10.80 2.95
C GLU A 45 18.21 10.26 2.37
N ILE A 46 17.59 9.32 3.08
CA ILE A 46 16.28 8.77 2.74
C ILE A 46 15.28 9.44 3.68
N TRP A 47 14.40 10.26 3.10
CA TRP A 47 13.28 10.87 3.80
C TRP A 47 12.13 9.87 3.76
N VAL A 48 11.68 9.45 4.94
CA VAL A 48 10.72 8.36 5.10
C VAL A 48 9.42 8.90 5.67
N ASP A 49 8.39 8.90 4.82
CA ASP A 49 7.04 9.30 5.15
C ASP A 49 6.31 8.24 6.01
N PRO A 50 5.31 8.63 6.81
CA PRO A 50 4.77 7.76 7.85
C PRO A 50 3.79 6.69 7.35
N ARG A 51 3.39 6.71 6.07
CA ARG A 51 2.30 5.85 5.58
C ARG A 51 2.75 4.39 5.46
N PRO A 52 1.81 3.43 5.56
CA PRO A 52 2.12 2.00 5.39
C PRO A 52 2.94 1.66 4.14
N ASN A 53 2.58 2.21 2.99
CA ASN A 53 3.32 1.98 1.74
C ASN A 53 4.75 2.54 1.77
N ASP A 54 4.97 3.71 2.37
CA ASP A 54 6.31 4.30 2.53
C ASP A 54 7.22 3.39 3.36
N GLN A 55 6.67 2.78 4.41
CA GLN A 55 7.41 1.83 5.24
C GLN A 55 7.72 0.53 4.48
N LEU A 56 6.82 0.05 3.62
CA LEU A 56 7.08 -1.09 2.73
C LEU A 56 8.19 -0.79 1.73
N VAL A 57 8.14 0.38 1.08
CA VAL A 57 9.19 0.83 0.16
C VAL A 57 10.53 0.96 0.88
N LEU A 58 10.55 1.48 2.11
CA LEU A 58 11.76 1.57 2.92
C LEU A 58 12.37 0.18 3.17
N VAL A 59 11.59 -0.78 3.68
CA VAL A 59 12.14 -2.11 4.00
C VAL A 59 12.57 -2.87 2.76
N TRP A 60 11.84 -2.73 1.65
CA TRP A 60 12.25 -3.24 0.34
C TRP A 60 13.58 -2.65 -0.11
N LEU A 61 13.72 -1.32 -0.05
CA LEU A 61 14.92 -0.62 -0.50
C LEU A 61 16.14 -1.02 0.34
N LEU A 62 15.99 -1.11 1.66
CA LEU A 62 17.06 -1.54 2.55
C LEU A 62 17.44 -3.02 2.36
N ASP A 63 16.48 -3.91 2.13
CA ASP A 63 16.76 -5.31 1.78
C ASP A 63 17.51 -5.41 0.44
N LEU A 64 17.07 -4.65 -0.56
CA LEU A 64 17.70 -4.61 -1.88
C LEU A 64 19.14 -4.09 -1.83
N LEU A 65 19.40 -3.04 -1.03
CA LEU A 65 20.72 -2.42 -0.91
C LEU A 65 21.66 -3.20 0.02
N ARG A 66 21.15 -4.14 0.81
CA ARG A 66 21.91 -4.89 1.82
C ARG A 66 23.25 -5.48 1.32
N PRO A 67 23.36 -6.03 0.09
CA PRO A 67 24.63 -6.57 -0.42
C PRO A 67 25.70 -5.50 -0.76
N TYR A 68 25.29 -4.24 -0.94
CA TYR A 68 26.11 -3.15 -1.49
C TYR A 68 26.62 -2.24 -0.37
N LYS A 69 27.67 -2.69 0.32
CA LYS A 69 28.20 -2.00 1.50
C LYS A 69 28.64 -0.56 1.20
N GLU A 70 29.25 -0.34 0.04
CA GLU A 70 29.67 0.96 -0.46
C GLU A 70 28.53 1.99 -0.58
N ILE A 71 27.28 1.53 -0.73
CA ILE A 71 26.09 2.38 -0.70
C ILE A 71 25.53 2.46 0.71
N THR A 72 25.32 1.32 1.38
CA THR A 72 24.67 1.30 2.72
C THR A 72 25.42 2.13 3.77
N THR A 73 26.76 2.22 3.71
CA THR A 73 27.53 3.06 4.65
C THR A 73 27.30 4.56 4.46
N LYS A 74 26.74 4.98 3.32
CA LYS A 74 26.44 6.38 3.00
C LYS A 74 25.02 6.78 3.43
N LEU A 75 24.14 5.81 3.69
CA LEU A 75 22.73 6.04 3.97
C LEU A 75 22.48 6.59 5.37
N SER A 76 21.53 7.52 5.44
CA SER A 76 20.93 7.99 6.69
C SER A 76 19.42 8.08 6.49
N LEU A 77 18.65 7.77 7.54
CA LEU A 77 17.19 7.84 7.55
C LEU A 77 16.74 9.10 8.27
N LEU A 78 15.80 9.82 7.66
CA LEU A 78 15.08 10.92 8.29
C LEU A 78 13.61 10.51 8.34
N HIS A 79 13.12 10.18 9.53
CA HIS A 79 11.72 9.85 9.73
C HIS A 79 10.91 11.14 9.84
N THR A 80 9.88 11.27 9.01
CA THR A 80 8.98 12.42 9.01
C THR A 80 7.70 12.05 9.77
N ASP A 81 7.04 13.07 10.33
CA ASP A 81 5.76 12.89 11.01
C ASP A 81 4.57 13.05 10.06
N ASP A 82 4.82 13.53 8.84
CA ASP A 82 3.80 13.85 7.85
C ASP A 82 4.37 13.72 6.44
N HIS A 83 3.51 13.60 5.43
CA HIS A 83 3.89 13.39 4.04
C HIS A 83 4.62 14.61 3.47
N VAL A 84 5.90 14.44 3.10
CA VAL A 84 6.79 15.57 2.73
C VAL A 84 6.25 16.32 1.52
N ALA A 85 5.65 15.61 0.57
CA ALA A 85 5.12 16.21 -0.65
C ALA A 85 3.89 17.12 -0.43
N ASP A 86 3.31 17.14 0.77
CA ASP A 86 2.21 18.06 1.11
C ASP A 86 2.73 19.49 1.40
N TYR A 87 4.05 19.67 1.49
CA TYR A 87 4.69 20.92 1.84
C TYR A 87 5.52 21.50 0.69
N ALA A 88 5.54 22.84 0.62
CA ALA A 88 6.40 23.54 -0.33
C ALA A 88 7.90 23.27 -0.03
N PRO A 89 8.77 23.14 -1.05
CA PRO A 89 10.19 22.82 -0.86
C PRO A 89 10.92 23.77 0.09
N GLU A 90 10.60 25.06 0.09
CA GLU A 90 11.21 26.06 0.96
C GLU A 90 10.82 25.88 2.44
N SER A 91 9.70 25.20 2.70
CA SER A 91 9.26 24.83 4.04
C SER A 91 9.98 23.57 4.51
N VAL A 92 10.03 22.54 3.66
CA VAL A 92 10.75 21.28 3.94
C VAL A 92 12.23 21.53 4.20
N ALA A 93 12.87 22.43 3.44
CA ALA A 93 14.28 22.79 3.63
C ALA A 93 14.59 23.41 5.00
N LYS A 94 13.57 23.86 5.75
CA LYS A 94 13.72 24.41 7.11
C LYS A 94 13.54 23.36 8.19
N TRP A 95 13.08 22.16 7.84
CA TRP A 95 12.88 21.07 8.80
C TRP A 95 14.23 20.65 9.38
N LYS A 96 14.26 20.46 10.70
CA LYS A 96 15.45 20.04 11.45
C LYS A 96 15.20 18.66 12.05
N LEU A 97 15.12 17.67 11.19
CA LEU A 97 14.92 16.29 11.60
C LEU A 97 16.25 15.62 11.94
N PRO A 98 16.28 14.73 12.95
CA PRO A 98 17.45 13.93 13.22
C PRO A 98 17.69 12.92 12.09
N ALA A 99 18.93 12.87 11.59
CA ALA A 99 19.36 11.86 10.64
C ALA A 99 20.01 10.67 11.37
N PHE A 100 19.46 9.48 11.16
CA PHE A 100 19.94 8.24 11.78
C PHE A 100 20.77 7.46 10.77
N LYS A 101 22.03 7.15 11.10
CA LYS A 101 22.85 6.32 10.22
C LYS A 101 22.29 4.91 10.12
N VAL A 102 22.19 4.42 8.88
CA VAL A 102 21.81 3.02 8.63
C VAL A 102 22.92 2.12 9.16
N THR A 103 22.52 1.12 9.94
CA THR A 103 23.41 0.11 10.53
C THR A 103 23.02 -1.28 10.04
N ASP A 104 23.86 -2.28 10.31
CA ASP A 104 23.55 -3.68 9.96
C ASP A 104 22.24 -4.17 10.60
N ASN A 105 21.85 -3.63 11.77
CA ASN A 105 20.57 -3.95 12.41
C ASN A 105 19.37 -3.43 11.61
N HIS A 106 19.47 -2.23 11.02
CA HIS A 106 18.41 -1.69 10.16
C HIS A 106 18.23 -2.60 8.94
N LEU A 107 19.33 -2.99 8.29
CA LEU A 107 19.32 -3.87 7.13
C LEU A 107 18.76 -5.26 7.47
N ALA A 108 19.11 -5.81 8.64
CA ALA A 108 18.62 -7.11 9.09
C ALA A 108 17.10 -7.09 9.37
N ILE A 109 16.60 -6.06 10.05
CA ILE A 109 15.17 -5.91 10.34
C ILE A 109 14.38 -5.64 9.06
N ALA A 110 14.86 -4.75 8.18
CA ALA A 110 14.24 -4.50 6.90
C ALA A 110 14.15 -5.75 6.03
N SER A 111 15.24 -6.53 5.96
CA SER A 111 15.27 -7.81 5.25
C SER A 111 14.23 -8.78 5.80
N ARG A 112 14.18 -8.96 7.12
CA ARG A 112 13.19 -9.83 7.75
C ARG A 112 11.76 -9.38 7.48
N ALA A 113 11.50 -8.07 7.56
CA ALA A 113 10.19 -7.47 7.28
C ALA A 113 9.76 -7.68 5.83
N TRP A 114 10.65 -7.42 4.87
CA TRP A 114 10.36 -7.60 3.45
C TRP A 114 10.10 -9.07 3.09
N GLN A 115 10.90 -10.00 3.62
CA GLN A 115 10.67 -11.42 3.40
C GLN A 115 9.37 -11.90 4.04
N ALA A 116 9.01 -11.37 5.22
CA ALA A 116 7.76 -11.71 5.88
C ALA A 116 6.52 -11.23 5.11
N TYR A 117 6.54 -10.02 4.56
CA TYR A 117 5.45 -9.51 3.72
C TYR A 117 5.30 -10.31 2.41
N ARG A 118 6.40 -10.86 1.90
CA ARG A 118 6.44 -11.71 0.69
C ARG A 118 6.22 -13.20 0.95
N ALA A 119 5.97 -13.59 2.19
CA ALA A 119 5.75 -14.99 2.52
C ALA A 119 4.40 -15.49 1.96
N GLU A 120 4.33 -16.81 1.74
CA GLU A 120 3.14 -17.49 1.23
C GLU A 120 1.95 -17.45 2.21
N THR A 121 2.20 -17.13 3.48
CA THR A 121 1.19 -16.90 4.53
C THR A 121 1.48 -15.59 5.24
N PRO A 122 0.46 -14.95 5.86
CA PRO A 122 0.65 -13.71 6.61
C PRO A 122 1.25 -13.91 8.00
N GLU A 123 1.42 -15.16 8.46
CA GLU A 123 1.95 -15.48 9.80
C GLU A 123 3.32 -14.85 10.08
N PRO A 124 4.31 -14.87 9.17
CA PRO A 124 5.60 -14.23 9.45
C PRO A 124 5.48 -12.71 9.64
N CYS A 125 4.52 -12.07 8.97
CA CYS A 125 4.24 -10.65 9.15
C CYS A 125 3.57 -10.39 10.51
N PHE A 126 2.64 -11.25 10.91
CA PHE A 126 2.03 -11.20 12.24
C PHE A 126 3.05 -11.44 13.37
N ASP A 127 3.91 -12.46 13.24
CA ASP A 127 4.95 -12.79 14.22
C ASP A 127 5.96 -11.66 14.42
N LEU A 128 6.24 -10.88 13.36
CA LEU A 128 7.08 -9.69 13.46
C LEU A 128 6.52 -8.64 14.42
N LEU A 129 5.20 -8.57 14.58
CA LEU A 129 4.58 -7.69 15.57
C LEU A 129 4.97 -8.06 17.01
N MET A 130 5.46 -9.27 17.27
CA MET A 130 5.92 -9.69 18.59
C MET A 130 7.42 -9.43 18.84
N THR A 131 8.09 -8.80 17.88
CA THR A 131 9.53 -8.51 17.95
C THR A 131 9.82 -7.03 18.16
N ASP A 132 11.06 -6.66 18.50
CA ASP A 132 11.45 -5.25 18.58
C ASP A 132 11.68 -4.66 17.18
N LEU A 133 10.83 -3.68 16.83
CA LEU A 133 10.87 -2.94 15.57
C LEU A 133 11.21 -1.45 15.79
N MET A 134 11.65 -1.05 16.99
CA MET A 134 11.87 0.36 17.34
C MET A 134 12.93 1.07 16.48
N ILE A 135 13.82 0.31 15.84
CA ILE A 135 14.81 0.86 14.90
C ILE A 135 14.16 1.42 13.61
N LEU A 136 12.93 1.00 13.30
CA LEU A 136 12.09 1.49 12.21
C LEU A 136 10.73 1.92 12.80
N PRO A 137 10.64 3.12 13.41
CA PRO A 137 9.58 3.47 14.37
C PRO A 137 8.13 3.35 13.86
N ARG A 138 7.90 3.46 12.55
CA ARG A 138 6.56 3.40 11.91
C ARG A 138 6.24 2.02 11.30
N LEU A 139 7.20 1.09 11.28
CA LEU A 139 7.03 -0.21 10.63
C LEU A 139 5.95 -1.06 11.32
N ARG A 140 5.87 -1.01 12.65
CA ARG A 140 4.83 -1.76 13.40
C ARG A 140 3.42 -1.31 13.01
N SER A 141 3.17 0.00 13.00
CA SER A 141 1.86 0.55 12.64
C SER A 141 1.52 0.26 11.19
N ALA A 142 2.50 0.34 10.29
CA ALA A 142 2.33 -0.04 8.89
C ALA A 142 1.88 -1.50 8.74
N PHE A 143 2.53 -2.43 9.44
CA PHE A 143 2.18 -3.86 9.37
C PHE A 143 0.82 -4.17 9.99
N ILE A 144 0.42 -3.46 11.04
CA ILE A 144 -0.93 -3.57 11.58
C ILE A 144 -1.95 -3.13 10.53
N ALA A 145 -1.76 -1.96 9.91
CA ALA A 145 -2.66 -1.46 8.87
C ALA A 145 -2.73 -2.40 7.65
N LEU A 146 -1.60 -2.97 7.23
CA LEU A 146 -1.57 -3.97 6.17
C LEU A 146 -2.33 -5.24 6.56
N LEU A 147 -2.15 -5.77 7.77
CA LEU A 147 -2.89 -6.95 8.24
C LEU A 147 -4.40 -6.68 8.32
N GLU A 148 -4.81 -5.45 8.59
CA GLU A 148 -6.22 -5.05 8.57
C GLU A 148 -6.83 -5.05 7.15
N GLU A 149 -6.03 -5.10 6.08
CA GLU A 149 -6.49 -5.31 4.70
C GLU A 149 -6.67 -6.79 4.32
N LEU A 150 -6.29 -7.73 5.19
CA LEU A 150 -6.77 -9.10 5.05
C LEU A 150 -8.29 -9.14 5.24
N PRO A 151 -8.99 -10.11 4.61
CA PRO A 151 -10.42 -10.33 4.83
C PRO A 151 -10.79 -10.36 6.33
N ASP A 152 -11.72 -9.50 6.76
CA ASP A 152 -12.19 -9.51 8.15
C ASP A 152 -12.84 -10.85 8.50
N SER A 153 -12.68 -11.29 9.75
CA SER A 153 -13.23 -12.55 10.26
C SER A 153 -14.76 -12.66 10.18
N VAL A 154 -15.47 -11.52 10.19
CA VAL A 154 -16.93 -11.47 10.14
C VAL A 154 -17.43 -11.06 8.77
N THR A 155 -16.91 -9.96 8.21
CA THR A 155 -17.46 -9.37 6.97
C THR A 155 -16.79 -9.88 5.70
N GLY A 156 -15.59 -10.46 5.82
CA GLY A 156 -14.76 -10.88 4.68
C GLY A 156 -14.08 -9.73 3.93
N LEU A 157 -14.34 -8.47 4.27
CA LEU A 157 -13.74 -7.31 3.59
C LEU A 157 -12.47 -6.82 4.30
N GLY A 158 -11.55 -6.24 3.53
CA GLY A 158 -10.41 -5.47 4.04
C GLY A 158 -10.86 -4.20 4.76
N ALA A 159 -9.94 -3.52 5.44
CA ALA A 159 -10.23 -2.31 6.20
C ALA A 159 -10.69 -1.18 5.29
N THR A 160 -9.96 -0.91 4.22
CA THR A 160 -10.32 0.16 3.29
C THR A 160 -11.63 -0.14 2.56
N GLU A 161 -11.92 -1.41 2.24
CA GLU A 161 -13.21 -1.81 1.65
C GLU A 161 -14.40 -1.56 2.59
N MET A 162 -14.23 -1.82 3.89
CA MET A 162 -15.24 -1.49 4.90
C MET A 162 -15.43 0.02 5.06
N ASP A 163 -14.35 0.79 5.05
CA ASP A 163 -14.40 2.25 5.14
C ASP A 163 -15.10 2.85 3.89
N ILE A 164 -14.92 2.25 2.70
CA ILE A 164 -15.67 2.59 1.48
C ILE A 164 -17.18 2.34 1.67
N LEU A 165 -17.57 1.19 2.23
CA LEU A 165 -18.99 0.87 2.51
C LEU A 165 -19.60 1.88 3.50
N ASP A 166 -18.85 2.31 4.50
CA ASP A 166 -19.27 3.32 5.48
C ASP A 166 -19.55 4.68 4.81
N PHE A 167 -18.69 5.14 3.91
CA PHE A 167 -18.93 6.36 3.14
C PHE A 167 -20.21 6.29 2.30
N VAL A 168 -20.48 5.14 1.68
CA VAL A 168 -21.72 4.94 0.92
C VAL A 168 -22.93 4.95 1.86
N ASN A 169 -22.82 4.32 3.03
CA ASN A 169 -23.86 4.31 4.06
C ASN A 169 -24.17 5.73 4.58
N ASP A 170 -23.13 6.57 4.72
CA ASP A 170 -23.24 7.99 5.09
C ASP A 170 -23.87 8.88 3.99
N GLY A 171 -24.22 8.29 2.85
CA GLY A 171 -24.95 8.93 1.76
C GLY A 171 -24.05 9.55 0.70
N HIS A 172 -22.74 9.28 0.71
CA HIS A 172 -21.89 9.64 -0.41
C HIS A 172 -22.17 8.76 -1.63
N THR A 173 -22.50 9.40 -2.74
CA THR A 173 -22.90 8.70 -3.99
C THR A 173 -21.92 8.89 -5.14
N ASP A 174 -20.97 9.82 -5.02
CA ASP A 174 -19.88 10.02 -5.98
C ASP A 174 -18.74 9.06 -5.61
N PRO A 175 -18.35 8.13 -6.48
CA PRO A 175 -17.34 7.16 -6.13
C PRO A 175 -15.93 7.73 -6.00
N ARG A 176 -15.61 8.90 -6.56
CA ARG A 176 -14.33 9.55 -6.21
C ARG A 176 -14.35 9.98 -4.75
N ARG A 177 -15.50 10.46 -4.27
CA ARG A 177 -15.69 10.84 -2.88
C ARG A 177 -15.74 9.62 -1.96
N VAL A 178 -16.32 8.49 -2.37
CA VAL A 178 -16.31 7.27 -1.53
C VAL A 178 -14.92 6.63 -1.44
N THR A 179 -14.10 6.68 -2.51
CA THR A 179 -12.72 6.17 -2.46
C THR A 179 -11.75 7.08 -1.70
N GLU A 180 -12.17 8.28 -1.28
CA GLU A 180 -11.43 9.08 -0.30
C GLU A 180 -11.41 8.44 1.09
N ALA A 181 -12.27 7.44 1.35
CA ALA A 181 -12.21 6.60 2.55
C ALA A 181 -10.82 5.96 2.75
N ARG A 182 -10.05 5.75 1.68
CA ARG A 182 -8.66 5.25 1.73
C ARG A 182 -7.74 6.06 2.67
N TRP A 183 -8.00 7.36 2.81
CA TRP A 183 -7.22 8.26 3.68
C TRP A 183 -7.38 7.95 5.18
N MET A 184 -8.33 7.09 5.57
CA MET A 184 -8.46 6.65 6.96
C MET A 184 -7.32 5.73 7.39
N ARG A 185 -6.69 5.03 6.43
CA ARG A 185 -5.63 4.04 6.66
C ARG A 185 -4.34 4.34 5.93
N ASP A 186 -4.41 5.08 4.82
CA ASP A 186 -3.30 5.37 3.90
C ASP A 186 -2.55 4.11 3.42
N VAL A 187 -3.26 2.97 3.34
CA VAL A 187 -2.70 1.71 2.82
C VAL A 187 -2.86 1.63 1.30
N LEU A 188 -4.04 1.94 0.78
CA LEU A 188 -4.31 1.90 -0.65
C LEU A 188 -4.07 3.26 -1.30
N GLU A 189 -3.36 3.26 -2.42
CA GLU A 189 -3.26 4.42 -3.31
C GLU A 189 -4.60 4.70 -4.01
N GLU A 190 -4.73 5.85 -4.68
CA GLU A 190 -5.97 6.23 -5.37
C GLU A 190 -6.43 5.17 -6.40
N GLY A 191 -5.49 4.61 -7.17
CA GLY A 191 -5.78 3.57 -8.15
C GLY A 191 -6.26 2.26 -7.50
N GLU A 192 -5.64 1.87 -6.38
CA GLU A 192 -6.00 0.65 -5.66
C GLU A 192 -7.35 0.77 -4.96
N ALA A 193 -7.64 1.94 -4.36
CA ALA A 193 -8.95 2.22 -3.77
C ALA A 193 -10.07 2.25 -4.82
N ARG A 194 -9.77 2.77 -6.03
CA ARG A 194 -10.67 2.64 -7.18
C ARG A 194 -10.92 1.18 -7.51
N ASP A 195 -9.85 0.40 -7.68
CA ASP A 195 -9.96 -1.00 -8.12
C ASP A 195 -10.74 -1.83 -7.07
N ALA A 196 -10.53 -1.58 -5.77
CA ALA A 196 -11.31 -2.16 -4.68
C ALA A 196 -12.81 -1.81 -4.78
N LEU A 197 -13.15 -0.55 -5.06
CA LEU A 197 -14.55 -0.17 -5.26
C LEU A 197 -15.17 -0.84 -6.50
N LEU A 198 -14.40 -0.98 -7.59
CA LEU A 198 -14.87 -1.67 -8.78
C LEU A 198 -15.11 -3.15 -8.51
N GLU A 199 -14.24 -3.80 -7.73
CA GLU A 199 -14.37 -5.20 -7.30
C GLU A 199 -15.64 -5.42 -6.48
N LEU A 200 -15.91 -4.56 -5.48
CA LEU A 200 -17.13 -4.59 -4.67
C LEU A 200 -18.43 -4.56 -5.49
N GLY A 201 -18.38 -3.99 -6.71
CA GLY A 201 -19.50 -3.90 -7.65
C GLY A 201 -19.43 -4.86 -8.85
N ALA A 202 -18.39 -5.69 -8.96
CA ALA A 202 -18.17 -6.56 -10.13
C ALA A 202 -18.68 -7.99 -9.94
N HIS A 203 -18.87 -8.43 -8.69
CA HIS A 203 -19.29 -9.80 -8.39
C HIS A 203 -20.78 -10.06 -8.73
N SER A 204 -21.15 -11.34 -8.84
CA SER A 204 -22.54 -11.76 -9.09
C SER A 204 -23.48 -11.39 -7.94
N ALA A 205 -22.99 -11.43 -6.70
CA ALA A 205 -23.65 -10.83 -5.54
C ALA A 205 -22.82 -9.63 -5.07
N PRO A 206 -22.98 -8.44 -5.67
CA PRO A 206 -22.14 -7.29 -5.36
C PRO A 206 -22.55 -6.66 -4.02
N ALA A 207 -21.60 -6.04 -3.32
CA ALA A 207 -21.86 -5.26 -2.11
C ALA A 207 -22.34 -3.83 -2.45
N VAL A 208 -21.90 -3.29 -3.59
CA VAL A 208 -22.30 -1.96 -4.07
C VAL A 208 -22.86 -2.02 -5.48
N LEU A 209 -23.80 -1.13 -5.79
CA LEU A 209 -24.20 -0.84 -7.16
C LEU A 209 -23.58 0.48 -7.58
N LEU A 210 -22.87 0.46 -8.71
CA LEU A 210 -22.34 1.66 -9.37
C LEU A 210 -23.33 2.07 -10.47
N GLY A 211 -24.26 3.00 -10.23
CA GLY A 211 -25.08 3.63 -11.28
C GLY A 211 -25.89 2.69 -12.21
N ASP A 212 -26.21 3.18 -13.42
CA ASP A 212 -27.06 2.49 -14.40
C ASP A 212 -26.39 1.20 -14.94
N PRO A 213 -27.07 0.04 -14.87
CA PRO A 213 -26.58 -1.23 -15.39
C PRO A 213 -26.18 -1.21 -16.88
N ALA A 214 -26.67 -0.24 -17.67
CA ALA A 214 -26.35 -0.07 -19.09
C ALA A 214 -24.89 0.32 -19.38
N PHE A 215 -24.15 0.86 -18.41
CA PHE A 215 -22.75 1.26 -18.55
C PHE A 215 -21.83 0.23 -17.88
N ASN A 216 -20.58 0.05 -18.32
CA ASN A 216 -19.64 -0.78 -17.57
C ASN A 216 -19.03 -0.01 -16.37
N ASN A 217 -18.39 -0.72 -15.45
CA ASN A 217 -17.83 -0.18 -14.20
C ASN A 217 -16.77 0.93 -14.43
N GLU A 218 -15.99 0.85 -15.51
CA GLU A 218 -15.01 1.87 -15.91
C GLU A 218 -15.68 3.15 -16.43
N ASP A 219 -16.67 3.02 -17.32
CA ASP A 219 -17.47 4.14 -17.83
C ASP A 219 -18.22 4.86 -16.72
N ARG A 220 -18.66 4.09 -15.72
CA ARG A 220 -19.18 4.63 -14.47
C ARG A 220 -18.07 5.43 -13.80
N TYR A 221 -16.94 4.83 -13.37
CA TYR A 221 -15.86 5.50 -12.61
C TYR A 221 -15.34 6.84 -13.21
N PHE A 222 -15.39 6.99 -14.53
CA PHE A 222 -14.86 8.18 -15.19
C PHE A 222 -15.86 9.29 -15.48
N GLY A 223 -17.12 9.20 -15.03
CA GLY A 223 -18.04 10.32 -15.19
C GLY A 223 -18.91 10.30 -16.42
N ARG A 224 -18.99 9.16 -17.12
CA ARG A 224 -19.68 9.07 -18.42
C ARG A 224 -21.17 8.71 -18.29
N SER A 225 -21.72 8.68 -17.07
CA SER A 225 -23.14 8.41 -16.75
C SER A 225 -23.60 9.15 -15.47
N GLU A 226 -24.92 9.23 -15.22
CA GLU A 226 -25.45 9.76 -13.94
C GLU A 226 -25.13 8.80 -12.79
N TRP A 227 -24.36 9.26 -11.81
CA TRP A 227 -23.83 8.41 -10.74
C TRP A 227 -24.72 8.33 -9.53
N LYS A 228 -24.93 7.11 -9.03
CA LYS A 228 -25.17 6.86 -7.60
C LYS A 228 -24.50 5.54 -7.19
N VAL A 229 -23.45 5.61 -6.38
CA VAL A 229 -23.03 4.44 -5.59
C VAL A 229 -24.09 4.19 -4.52
N THR A 230 -24.59 2.97 -4.40
CA THR A 230 -25.53 2.59 -3.35
C THR A 230 -25.21 1.20 -2.82
N LEU A 231 -25.49 0.94 -1.55
CA LEU A 231 -25.37 -0.40 -0.96
C LEU A 231 -26.48 -1.32 -1.48
N THR A 232 -26.11 -2.54 -1.87
CA THR A 232 -27.06 -3.63 -2.13
C THR A 232 -27.63 -4.18 -0.81
N GLU A 233 -28.54 -5.15 -0.89
CA GLU A 233 -28.97 -5.93 0.28
C GLU A 233 -27.78 -6.61 0.98
N LEU A 234 -26.91 -7.25 0.19
CA LEU A 234 -25.67 -7.84 0.72
C LEU A 234 -24.76 -6.77 1.34
N GLY A 235 -24.55 -5.64 0.67
CA GLY A 235 -23.71 -4.56 1.20
C GLY A 235 -24.20 -4.01 2.53
N ARG A 236 -25.53 -3.87 2.71
CA ARG A 236 -26.12 -3.46 4.00
C ARG A 236 -25.94 -4.53 5.08
N SER A 237 -26.06 -5.79 4.73
CA SER A 237 -25.87 -6.91 5.66
C SER A 237 -24.40 -7.03 6.11
N ILE A 238 -23.45 -6.92 5.17
CA ILE A 238 -22.01 -6.85 5.43
C ILE A 238 -21.70 -5.65 6.33
N PHE A 239 -22.22 -4.46 6.01
CA PHE A 239 -22.03 -3.25 6.82
C PHE A 239 -22.57 -3.43 8.25
N SER A 240 -23.70 -4.11 8.40
CA SER A 240 -24.29 -4.44 9.70
C SER A 240 -23.56 -5.57 10.43
N ARG A 241 -22.48 -6.12 9.85
CA ARG A 241 -21.71 -7.28 10.35
C ARG A 241 -22.56 -8.55 10.50
N GLU A 242 -23.59 -8.69 9.67
CA GLU A 242 -24.53 -9.82 9.68
C GLU A 242 -24.21 -10.87 8.60
N ASP A 243 -23.35 -10.53 7.62
CA ASP A 243 -22.97 -11.42 6.52
C ASP A 243 -21.52 -11.22 6.06
N ASP A 244 -21.06 -12.14 5.21
CA ASP A 244 -19.68 -12.27 4.74
C ASP A 244 -19.62 -12.28 3.21
N MET A 245 -18.81 -11.40 2.63
CA MET A 245 -18.65 -11.24 1.18
C MET A 245 -18.35 -12.56 0.45
N TRP A 246 -17.54 -13.42 1.05
CA TRP A 246 -17.00 -14.61 0.40
C TRP A 246 -17.85 -15.86 0.62
N ARG A 247 -18.99 -15.75 1.30
CA ARG A 247 -20.05 -16.78 1.27
C ARG A 247 -20.85 -16.76 -0.03
N HIS A 248 -20.94 -15.59 -0.66
CA HIS A 248 -21.74 -15.36 -1.86
C HIS A 248 -20.89 -15.25 -3.13
N ASN A 249 -19.60 -14.96 -2.97
CA ASN A 249 -18.68 -14.69 -4.07
C ASN A 249 -17.38 -15.48 -3.94
N GLN A 250 -16.65 -15.58 -5.05
CA GLN A 250 -15.31 -16.17 -5.07
C GLN A 250 -14.26 -15.08 -4.93
N ILE A 251 -13.28 -15.29 -4.05
CA ILE A 251 -12.12 -14.43 -3.88
C ILE A 251 -10.94 -14.99 -4.66
N TYR A 252 -10.22 -14.11 -5.34
CA TYR A 252 -8.90 -14.38 -5.90
C TYR A 252 -8.08 -13.09 -5.90
N ARG A 253 -7.27 -12.90 -4.85
CA ARG A 253 -6.42 -11.71 -4.70
C ARG A 253 -5.09 -12.05 -4.03
N TRP A 254 -4.16 -11.10 -4.08
CA TRP A 254 -2.88 -11.22 -3.40
C TRP A 254 -2.79 -10.20 -2.27
N TRP A 255 -2.36 -10.66 -1.10
CA TRP A 255 -1.94 -9.81 0.00
C TRP A 255 -0.43 -10.00 0.19
N GLY A 256 0.39 -9.02 -0.21
CA GLY A 256 1.84 -9.23 -0.29
C GLY A 256 2.19 -10.49 -1.10
N GLY A 257 2.87 -11.45 -0.48
CA GLY A 257 3.17 -12.76 -1.07
C GLY A 257 2.14 -13.88 -0.79
N THR A 258 1.03 -13.57 -0.13
CA THR A 258 -0.03 -14.52 0.21
C THR A 258 -1.13 -14.52 -0.85
N GLU A 259 -1.33 -15.66 -1.49
CA GLU A 259 -2.47 -15.90 -2.38
C GLU A 259 -3.74 -16.17 -1.55
N LEU A 260 -4.78 -15.39 -1.76
CA LEU A 260 -6.08 -15.55 -1.10
C LEU A 260 -7.10 -16.14 -2.07
N THR A 261 -7.61 -17.30 -1.72
CA THR A 261 -8.74 -17.99 -2.37
C THR A 261 -9.74 -18.43 -1.31
N ASN A 262 -10.94 -18.88 -1.69
CA ASN A 262 -11.90 -19.42 -0.72
C ASN A 262 -11.32 -20.61 0.09
N ASP A 263 -10.39 -21.38 -0.48
CA ASP A 263 -9.70 -22.50 0.18
C ASP A 263 -8.52 -22.05 1.06
N LYS A 264 -7.88 -20.93 0.72
CA LYS A 264 -6.72 -20.36 1.43
C LYS A 264 -7.08 -19.02 2.09
N LEU A 265 -8.25 -18.96 2.70
CA LEU A 265 -8.81 -17.71 3.18
C LEU A 265 -8.28 -17.32 4.56
N TRP A 266 -7.08 -16.77 4.59
CA TRP A 266 -6.54 -16.10 5.78
C TRP A 266 -7.39 -14.88 6.13
N ARG A 267 -7.70 -14.73 7.41
CA ARG A 267 -8.56 -13.66 7.90
C ARG A 267 -7.94 -12.91 9.05
N TRP A 268 -8.35 -11.67 9.22
CA TRP A 268 -7.97 -10.84 10.34
C TRP A 268 -9.17 -10.59 11.26
N ASP A 269 -9.02 -10.85 12.55
CA ASP A 269 -9.97 -10.43 13.56
C ASP A 269 -9.51 -9.10 14.16
N ARG A 270 -10.25 -8.03 13.83
CA ARG A 270 -9.94 -6.66 14.29
C ARG A 270 -10.17 -6.47 15.79
N ASP A 271 -11.12 -7.19 16.37
CA ASP A 271 -11.50 -7.04 17.78
C ASP A 271 -10.43 -7.67 18.67
N SER A 272 -10.00 -8.89 18.34
CA SER A 272 -8.93 -9.57 19.06
C SER A 272 -7.52 -9.23 18.56
N ARG A 273 -7.40 -8.52 17.43
CA ARG A 273 -6.15 -8.23 16.70
C ARG A 273 -5.33 -9.50 16.45
N SER A 274 -6.00 -10.51 15.91
CA SER A 274 -5.43 -11.83 15.68
C SER A 274 -5.62 -12.31 14.26
N LEU A 275 -4.68 -13.16 13.83
CA LEU A 275 -4.73 -13.82 12.54
C LEU A 275 -5.49 -15.14 12.65
N ILE A 276 -6.42 -15.37 11.73
CA ILE A 276 -7.21 -16.59 11.62
C ILE A 276 -6.75 -17.37 10.39
N ALA A 277 -6.33 -18.61 10.61
CA ALA A 277 -5.94 -19.52 9.55
C ALA A 277 -7.15 -20.05 8.75
N PRO A 278 -6.94 -20.47 7.49
CA PRO A 278 -7.97 -21.19 6.73
C PRO A 278 -8.46 -22.43 7.48
N ALA A 279 -9.74 -22.77 7.31
CA ALA A 279 -10.40 -23.91 7.95
C ALA A 279 -10.03 -25.26 7.32
#